data_AF-A0A928P2E7-F1
#
_entry.id   AF-A0A928P2E7-F1
#
_cell.length_a   1.000
_cell.length_b   1.000
_cell.length_c   1.000
_cell.angle_alpha   90.00
_cell.angle_beta   90.00
_cell.angle_gamma   90.00
#
_symmetry.space_group_name_H-M   'P 1'
#
loop_
_entity.id
_entity.type
_entity.pdbx_description
1 polymer ?
#
loop_
_entity_poly.entity_id
_entity_poly.type
_entity_poly.pdbx_seq_one_letter_code
_entity_poly.pdbx_strand_id
1 'polypeptide(L)'
;MGKLHLYVAETDHPQGAKSEIVIKDEITQEELTQLNTAFRVCSLYHSITQIKDIVVENGESFKRFMNPQNLQEIRKRNVPPERAITLANKAVLNYASSIKTYIDMEKRLLTKRATESDLKLFEDMQHAFYDKNMEYRFWANFRNYIVHCEFPYSIYQESVENGCKIICTKEHLLQFDNWKHSKADIQQMGEQIDLPALVDNMSAMIYAFYIDFFSHFAKDITDGITTYGEFCRKYGVRVPVIFKMENREQVAGSHFQPLPVKELRASFDILRNNPHIKIDIK
;
A
#
# COMPACT_ATOMS: atom_id res chain seq x y z
N MET A 1 -17.30 41.03 4.62
CA MET A 1 -17.35 39.59 4.25
C MET A 1 -18.68 39.07 4.75
N GLY A 2 -19.51 38.51 3.87
CA GLY A 2 -20.81 37.96 4.23
C GLY A 2 -20.68 36.71 5.09
N LYS A 3 -21.77 36.32 5.77
CA LYS A 3 -21.83 35.06 6.50
C LYS A 3 -21.84 33.92 5.49
N LEU A 4 -20.87 33.00 5.60
CA LEU A 4 -20.83 31.80 4.77
C LEU A 4 -21.73 30.73 5.38
N HIS A 5 -22.59 30.16 4.55
CA HIS A 5 -23.48 29.06 4.86
C HIS A 5 -22.95 27.77 4.22
N LEU A 6 -23.31 26.63 4.80
CA LEU A 6 -22.92 25.32 4.33
C LEU A 6 -24.13 24.62 3.72
N TYR A 7 -23.96 24.09 2.52
CA TYR A 7 -25.04 23.41 1.83
C TYR A 7 -24.61 22.03 1.38
N VAL A 8 -25.54 21.09 1.42
CA VAL A 8 -25.39 19.78 0.79
C VAL A 8 -26.03 19.83 -0.59
N ALA A 9 -25.29 19.35 -1.59
CA ALA A 9 -25.73 19.27 -2.96
C ALA A 9 -25.45 17.89 -3.56
N GLU A 10 -26.10 17.59 -4.66
CA GLU A 10 -25.86 16.38 -5.45
C GLU A 10 -25.87 16.71 -6.95
N THR A 11 -25.13 15.95 -7.75
CA THR A 11 -25.16 16.05 -9.20
C THR A 11 -26.33 15.26 -9.76
N ASP A 12 -27.22 15.93 -10.48
CA ASP A 12 -28.28 15.29 -11.25
C ASP A 12 -27.81 15.03 -12.68
N HIS A 13 -28.15 13.86 -13.22
CA HIS A 13 -27.83 13.45 -14.58
C HIS A 13 -29.12 13.11 -15.34
N PRO A 14 -29.95 14.11 -15.69
CA PRO A 14 -31.12 13.88 -16.51
C PRO A 14 -30.70 13.36 -17.90
N GLN A 15 -31.36 12.31 -18.38
CA GLN A 15 -31.04 11.71 -19.68
C GLN A 15 -31.14 12.74 -20.80
N GLY A 16 -30.03 12.97 -21.51
CA GLY A 16 -29.97 13.88 -22.67
C GLY A 16 -29.77 15.37 -22.33
N ALA A 17 -29.60 15.73 -21.06
CA ALA A 17 -29.35 17.11 -20.62
C ALA A 17 -27.95 17.29 -20.03
N LYS A 18 -27.55 18.57 -19.83
CA LYS A 18 -26.32 18.89 -19.10
C LYS A 18 -26.51 18.53 -17.63
N SER A 19 -25.47 17.95 -17.01
CA SER A 19 -25.45 17.67 -15.57
C SER A 19 -25.65 18.97 -14.78
N GLU A 20 -26.54 18.95 -13.79
CA GLU A 20 -26.83 20.10 -12.94
C GLU A 20 -26.51 19.77 -11.47
N ILE A 21 -26.00 20.76 -10.75
CA ILE A 21 -25.76 20.65 -9.30
C ILE A 21 -27.00 21.16 -8.59
N VAL A 22 -27.64 20.29 -7.80
CA VAL A 22 -28.86 20.61 -7.07
C VAL A 22 -28.56 20.74 -5.59
N ILE A 23 -28.71 21.95 -5.05
CA ILE A 23 -28.61 22.20 -3.60
C ILE A 23 -29.87 21.65 -2.92
N LYS A 24 -29.69 20.64 -2.08
CA LYS A 24 -30.78 19.97 -1.36
C LYS A 24 -31.17 20.75 -0.10
N ASP A 25 -30.20 21.03 0.76
CA ASP A 25 -30.47 21.66 2.06
C ASP A 25 -29.25 22.41 2.62
N GLU A 26 -29.48 23.22 3.65
CA GLU A 26 -28.44 23.80 4.50
C GLU A 26 -28.01 22.78 5.56
N ILE A 27 -26.72 22.74 5.87
CA ILE A 27 -26.16 21.89 6.92
C ILE A 27 -25.49 22.74 8.00
N THR A 28 -25.39 22.19 9.19
CA THR A 28 -24.69 22.83 10.30
C THR A 28 -23.18 22.59 10.24
N GLN A 29 -22.43 23.45 10.94
CA GLN A 29 -20.99 23.25 11.12
C GLN A 29 -20.68 21.98 11.94
N GLU A 30 -21.59 21.58 12.83
CA GLU A 30 -21.48 20.34 13.60
C GLU A 30 -21.57 19.12 12.69
N GLU A 31 -22.54 19.09 11.78
CA GLU A 31 -22.71 18.00 10.81
C GLU A 31 -21.51 17.89 9.86
N LEU A 32 -20.98 19.02 9.38
CA LEU A 32 -19.75 19.01 8.60
C LEU A 32 -18.56 18.47 9.43
N THR A 33 -18.50 18.76 10.72
CA THR A 33 -17.43 18.27 11.61
C THR A 33 -17.54 16.76 11.85
N GLN A 34 -18.77 16.26 12.06
CA GLN A 34 -19.05 14.83 12.16
C GLN A 34 -18.68 14.10 10.87
N LEU A 35 -19.07 14.66 9.72
CA LEU A 35 -18.74 14.11 8.41
C LEU A 35 -17.23 14.10 8.14
N ASN A 36 -16.52 15.20 8.45
CA ASN A 36 -15.07 15.26 8.35
C ASN A 36 -14.37 14.23 9.27
N THR A 37 -14.97 13.95 10.42
CA THR A 37 -14.47 12.93 11.36
C THR A 37 -14.67 11.52 10.79
N ALA A 38 -15.83 11.24 10.20
CA ALA A 38 -16.14 9.99 9.52
C ALA A 38 -15.14 9.66 8.38
N PHE A 39 -14.58 10.67 7.72
CA PHE A 39 -13.62 10.49 6.62
C PHE A 39 -12.14 10.49 7.05
N ARG A 40 -11.81 10.60 8.35
CA ARG A 40 -10.40 10.65 8.81
C ARG A 40 -9.56 9.46 8.34
N VAL A 41 -10.15 8.27 8.30
CA VAL A 41 -9.48 7.03 7.87
C VAL A 41 -9.06 7.05 6.40
N CYS A 42 -9.69 7.86 5.55
CA CYS A 42 -9.38 7.92 4.12
C CYS A 42 -7.94 8.37 3.85
N SER A 43 -7.39 9.24 4.71
CA SER A 43 -5.98 9.63 4.64
C SER A 43 -5.01 8.48 4.95
N LEU A 44 -5.41 7.57 5.86
CA LEU A 44 -4.67 6.35 6.17
C LEU A 44 -4.73 5.38 4.99
N TYR A 45 -5.95 5.17 4.47
CA TYR A 45 -6.19 4.34 3.30
C TYR A 45 -5.29 4.75 2.13
N HIS A 46 -5.28 6.02 1.77
CA HIS A 46 -4.45 6.50 0.66
C HIS A 46 -2.96 6.22 0.90
N SER A 47 -2.46 6.59 2.08
CA SER A 47 -1.04 6.48 2.42
C SER A 47 -0.56 5.03 2.39
N ILE A 48 -1.28 4.12 3.05
CA ILE A 48 -0.90 2.71 3.18
C ILE A 48 -1.15 1.92 1.90
N THR A 49 -2.25 2.18 1.19
CA THR A 49 -2.53 1.55 -0.10
C THR A 49 -1.46 1.89 -1.12
N GLN A 50 -1.06 3.17 -1.19
CA GLN A 50 -0.04 3.60 -2.13
C GLN A 50 1.31 2.93 -1.86
N ILE A 51 1.78 2.87 -0.60
CA ILE A 51 3.06 2.21 -0.33
C ILE A 51 2.98 0.70 -0.55
N LYS A 52 1.86 0.04 -0.22
CA LYS A 52 1.65 -1.38 -0.54
C LYS A 52 1.72 -1.63 -2.05
N ASP A 53 1.06 -0.81 -2.85
CA ASP A 53 1.11 -0.93 -4.32
C ASP A 53 2.52 -0.74 -4.87
N ILE A 54 3.29 0.23 -4.33
CA ILE A 54 4.69 0.44 -4.70
C ILE A 54 5.53 -0.81 -4.39
N VAL A 55 5.35 -1.44 -3.22
CA VAL A 55 6.11 -2.66 -2.86
C VAL A 55 5.79 -3.80 -3.81
N VAL A 56 4.51 -4.05 -4.07
CA VAL A 56 4.05 -5.11 -4.97
C VAL A 56 4.53 -4.86 -6.39
N GLU A 57 4.42 -3.63 -6.90
CA GLU A 57 4.89 -3.25 -8.24
C GLU A 57 6.41 -3.38 -8.37
N ASN A 58 7.18 -3.02 -7.33
CA ASN A 58 8.63 -3.22 -7.32
C ASN A 58 9.00 -4.71 -7.33
N GLY A 59 8.29 -5.55 -6.57
CA GLY A 59 8.48 -7.00 -6.57
C GLY A 59 8.21 -7.61 -7.94
N GLU A 60 7.07 -7.28 -8.55
CA GLU A 60 6.71 -7.74 -9.89
C GLU A 60 7.66 -7.21 -10.97
N SER A 61 8.10 -5.96 -10.85
CA SER A 61 9.09 -5.39 -11.78
C SER A 61 10.44 -6.06 -11.66
N PHE A 62 10.87 -6.42 -10.45
CA PHE A 62 12.08 -7.20 -10.21
C PHE A 62 11.98 -8.61 -10.81
N LYS A 63 10.88 -9.33 -10.57
CA LYS A 63 10.62 -10.65 -11.18
C LYS A 63 10.64 -10.58 -12.71
N ARG A 64 9.91 -9.62 -13.29
CA ARG A 64 9.89 -9.40 -14.75
C ARG A 64 11.27 -9.06 -15.31
N PHE A 65 12.07 -8.29 -14.57
CA PHE A 65 13.42 -7.97 -15.00
C PHE A 65 14.32 -9.21 -15.04
N MET A 66 14.28 -10.04 -13.99
CA MET A 66 15.12 -11.24 -13.85
C MET A 66 14.62 -12.45 -14.66
N ASN A 67 13.43 -12.35 -15.25
CA ASN A 67 12.87 -13.40 -16.08
C ASN A 67 13.82 -13.76 -17.27
N PRO A 68 14.01 -15.06 -17.60
CA PRO A 68 14.96 -15.47 -18.64
C PRO A 68 14.68 -14.87 -20.02
N GLN A 69 13.42 -14.74 -20.42
CA GLN A 69 13.05 -14.11 -21.69
C GLN A 69 13.47 -12.63 -21.72
N ASN A 70 13.26 -11.90 -20.63
CA ASN A 70 13.69 -10.50 -20.54
C ASN A 70 15.21 -10.35 -20.57
N LEU A 71 15.96 -11.22 -19.87
CA LEU A 71 17.43 -11.20 -19.91
C LEU A 71 17.97 -11.49 -21.33
N GLN A 72 17.32 -12.38 -22.08
CA GLN A 72 17.64 -12.60 -23.49
C GLN A 72 17.37 -11.37 -24.36
N GLU A 73 16.27 -10.65 -24.13
CA GLU A 73 15.98 -9.41 -24.87
C GLU A 73 16.97 -8.29 -24.54
N ILE A 74 17.38 -8.16 -23.28
CA ILE A 74 18.45 -7.22 -22.86
C ILE A 74 19.74 -7.50 -23.64
N ARG A 75 20.11 -8.78 -23.76
CA ARG A 75 21.27 -9.21 -24.56
C ARG A 75 21.11 -8.87 -26.04
N LYS A 76 19.95 -9.16 -26.65
CA LYS A 76 19.68 -8.83 -28.07
C LYS A 76 19.80 -7.34 -28.37
N ARG A 77 19.53 -6.49 -27.38
CA ARG A 77 19.71 -5.03 -27.45
C ARG A 77 21.14 -4.57 -27.22
N ASN A 78 22.11 -5.49 -27.14
CA ASN A 78 23.53 -5.22 -26.90
C ASN A 78 23.78 -4.41 -25.61
N VAL A 79 22.98 -4.63 -24.57
CA VAL A 79 23.23 -4.01 -23.26
C VAL A 79 24.48 -4.67 -22.65
N PRO A 80 25.50 -3.89 -22.22
CA PRO A 80 26.71 -4.46 -21.65
C PRO A 80 26.45 -5.28 -20.37
N PRO A 81 27.22 -6.35 -20.09
CA PRO A 81 27.08 -7.18 -18.89
C PRO A 81 27.04 -6.39 -17.57
N GLU A 82 27.97 -5.45 -17.39
CA GLU A 82 28.03 -4.58 -16.21
C GLU A 82 26.77 -3.74 -16.04
N ARG A 83 26.21 -3.26 -17.15
CA ARG A 83 24.96 -2.50 -17.14
C ARG A 83 23.78 -3.40 -16.81
N ALA A 84 23.74 -4.63 -17.32
CA ALA A 84 22.70 -5.60 -16.98
C ALA A 84 22.73 -5.96 -15.48
N ILE A 85 23.91 -6.22 -14.92
CA ILE A 85 24.11 -6.43 -13.47
C ILE A 85 23.63 -5.20 -12.68
N THR A 86 24.03 -4.00 -13.09
CA THR A 86 23.61 -2.74 -12.44
C THR A 86 22.08 -2.61 -12.40
N LEU A 87 21.41 -2.95 -13.50
CA LEU A 87 19.95 -2.90 -13.58
C LEU A 87 19.28 -3.97 -12.70
N ALA A 88 19.85 -5.18 -12.61
CA ALA A 88 19.39 -6.22 -11.68
C ALA A 88 19.49 -5.76 -10.22
N ASN A 89 20.64 -5.20 -9.85
CA ASN A 89 20.89 -4.66 -8.52
C ASN A 89 20.00 -3.46 -8.19
N LYS A 90 19.72 -2.58 -9.16
CA LYS A 90 18.74 -1.51 -8.99
C LYS A 90 17.34 -2.06 -8.73
N ALA A 91 16.91 -3.08 -9.47
CA ALA A 91 15.58 -3.66 -9.33
C ALA A 91 15.38 -4.30 -7.94
N VAL A 92 16.34 -5.10 -7.48
CA VAL A 92 16.26 -5.74 -6.15
C VAL A 92 16.42 -4.73 -5.00
N LEU A 93 17.26 -3.69 -5.17
CA LEU A 93 17.40 -2.60 -4.20
C LEU A 93 16.07 -1.84 -4.03
N ASN A 94 15.38 -1.51 -5.14
CA ASN A 94 14.09 -0.83 -5.09
C ASN A 94 13.07 -1.65 -4.32
N TYR A 95 12.98 -2.95 -4.61
CA TYR A 95 12.10 -3.86 -3.89
C TYR A 95 12.42 -3.92 -2.40
N ALA A 96 13.66 -4.26 -2.03
CA ALA A 96 14.09 -4.37 -0.64
C ALA A 96 13.90 -3.06 0.15
N SER A 97 14.19 -1.91 -0.46
CA SER A 97 13.98 -0.60 0.16
C SER A 97 12.50 -0.32 0.39
N SER A 98 11.65 -0.62 -0.59
CA SER A 98 10.21 -0.39 -0.47
C SER A 98 9.56 -1.24 0.63
N ILE A 99 10.00 -2.49 0.86
CA ILE A 99 9.54 -3.32 1.98
C ILE A 99 9.79 -2.61 3.31
N LYS A 100 11.01 -2.10 3.52
CA LYS A 100 11.36 -1.40 4.76
C LYS A 100 10.54 -0.12 4.92
N THR A 101 10.39 0.65 3.84
CA THR A 101 9.55 1.86 3.85
C THR A 101 8.11 1.54 4.21
N TYR A 102 7.54 0.46 3.69
CA TYR A 102 6.19 0.00 4.01
C TYR A 102 6.01 -0.26 5.51
N ILE A 103 6.86 -1.13 6.06
CA ILE A 103 6.81 -1.53 7.47
C ILE A 103 7.02 -0.32 8.40
N ASP A 104 7.96 0.58 8.07
CA ASP A 104 8.21 1.79 8.85
C ASP A 104 7.04 2.78 8.76
N MET A 105 6.38 2.86 7.61
CA MET A 105 5.19 3.70 7.44
C MET A 105 4.01 3.20 8.27
N GLU A 106 3.74 1.89 8.26
CA GLU A 106 2.71 1.28 9.13
C GLU A 106 3.01 1.55 10.59
N LYS A 107 4.22 1.22 11.06
CA LYS A 107 4.63 1.46 12.45
C LYS A 107 4.40 2.92 12.85
N ARG A 108 4.89 3.86 12.05
CA ARG A 108 4.72 5.31 12.29
C ARG A 108 3.25 5.73 12.34
N LEU A 109 2.39 5.16 11.50
CA LEU A 109 0.96 5.50 11.48
C LEU A 109 0.22 4.91 12.68
N LEU A 110 0.50 3.66 13.05
CA LEU A 110 -0.03 3.03 14.26
C LEU A 110 0.40 3.79 15.51
N THR A 111 1.69 4.14 15.65
CA THR A 111 2.18 4.95 16.79
C THR A 111 1.47 6.30 16.90
N LYS A 112 1.05 6.91 15.78
CA LYS A 112 0.42 8.23 15.77
C LYS A 112 -1.09 8.20 15.97
N ARG A 113 -1.76 7.10 15.62
CA ARG A 113 -3.22 7.10 15.41
C ARG A 113 -3.94 5.90 16.00
N ALA A 114 -3.23 4.84 16.38
CA ALA A 114 -3.78 3.65 16.99
C ALA A 114 -3.43 3.62 18.49
N THR A 115 -3.91 2.59 19.19
CA THR A 115 -3.60 2.39 20.61
C THR A 115 -2.24 1.72 20.81
N GLU A 116 -1.68 1.80 22.03
CA GLU A 116 -0.46 1.05 22.37
C GLU A 116 -0.66 -0.48 22.23
N SER A 117 -1.88 -0.97 22.52
CA SER A 117 -2.24 -2.36 22.27
C SER A 117 -2.23 -2.74 20.78
N ASP A 118 -2.68 -1.84 19.90
CA ASP A 118 -2.62 -2.08 18.45
C ASP A 118 -1.19 -2.15 17.95
N LEU A 119 -0.32 -1.25 18.44
CA LEU A 119 1.10 -1.28 18.11
C LEU A 119 1.75 -2.60 18.55
N LYS A 120 1.39 -3.11 19.73
CA LYS A 120 1.89 -4.39 20.21
C LYS A 120 1.42 -5.57 19.36
N LEU A 121 0.14 -5.58 18.96
CA LEU A 121 -0.40 -6.61 18.06
C LEU A 121 0.33 -6.62 16.71
N PHE A 122 0.63 -5.45 16.16
CA PHE A 122 1.45 -5.33 14.96
C PHE A 122 2.86 -5.88 15.17
N GLU A 123 3.53 -5.51 16.27
CA GLU A 123 4.87 -6.05 16.59
C GLU A 123 4.85 -7.58 16.77
N ASP A 124 3.82 -8.13 17.42
CA ASP A 124 3.63 -9.57 17.57
C ASP A 124 3.45 -10.26 16.20
N MET A 125 2.74 -9.63 15.26
CA MET A 125 2.61 -10.12 13.88
C MET A 125 3.96 -10.10 13.15
N GLN A 126 4.75 -9.03 13.31
CA GLN A 126 6.10 -8.97 12.74
C GLN A 126 7.01 -10.08 13.29
N HIS A 127 6.94 -10.34 14.59
CA HIS A 127 7.67 -11.43 15.24
C HIS A 127 7.21 -12.79 14.70
N ALA A 128 5.91 -13.03 14.64
CA ALA A 128 5.36 -14.27 14.11
C ALA A 128 5.79 -14.52 12.65
N PHE A 129 5.81 -13.48 11.80
CA PHE A 129 6.29 -13.61 10.43
C PHE A 129 7.79 -13.85 10.35
N TYR A 130 8.57 -13.17 11.19
CA TYR A 130 10.02 -13.37 11.26
C TYR A 130 10.38 -14.81 11.65
N ASP A 131 9.64 -15.40 12.58
CA ASP A 131 9.93 -16.74 13.07
C ASP A 131 9.47 -17.82 12.07
N LYS A 132 8.29 -17.64 11.45
CA LYS A 132 7.63 -18.69 10.65
C LYS A 132 7.91 -18.64 9.16
N ASN A 133 8.32 -17.49 8.61
CA ASN A 133 8.49 -17.32 7.16
C ASN A 133 9.93 -16.93 6.82
N MET A 134 10.60 -17.81 6.08
CA MET A 134 11.97 -17.60 5.62
C MET A 134 12.09 -16.33 4.78
N GLU A 135 11.17 -16.11 3.84
CA GLU A 135 11.24 -15.02 2.87
C GLU A 135 11.14 -13.68 3.57
N TYR A 136 10.19 -13.53 4.50
CA TYR A 136 10.05 -12.31 5.29
C TYR A 136 11.32 -12.04 6.09
N ARG A 137 11.83 -13.06 6.79
CA ARG A 137 13.07 -12.96 7.56
C ARG A 137 14.27 -12.60 6.68
N PHE A 138 14.39 -13.22 5.51
CA PHE A 138 15.42 -12.92 4.51
C PHE A 138 15.35 -11.47 4.08
N TRP A 139 14.20 -11.00 3.56
CA TRP A 139 14.04 -9.63 3.06
C TRP A 139 14.19 -8.56 4.15
N ALA A 140 13.77 -8.86 5.38
CA ALA A 140 13.95 -7.98 6.54
C ALA A 140 15.44 -7.72 6.84
N ASN A 141 16.29 -8.76 6.69
CA ASN A 141 17.73 -8.65 6.88
C ASN A 141 18.49 -8.21 5.60
N PHE A 142 17.91 -8.46 4.42
CA PHE A 142 18.55 -8.25 3.12
C PHE A 142 18.92 -6.78 2.85
N ARG A 143 18.13 -5.83 3.34
CA ARG A 143 18.51 -4.41 3.27
C ARG A 143 19.82 -4.14 3.99
N ASN A 144 20.04 -4.75 5.16
CA ASN A 144 21.27 -4.56 5.91
C ASN A 144 22.46 -5.15 5.16
N TYR A 145 22.27 -6.27 4.47
CA TYR A 145 23.27 -6.80 3.53
C TYR A 145 23.64 -5.76 2.46
N ILE A 146 22.66 -5.20 1.74
CA ILE A 146 22.96 -4.21 0.68
C ILE A 146 23.67 -2.97 1.23
N VAL A 147 23.27 -2.49 2.41
CA VAL A 147 23.83 -1.27 3.01
C VAL A 147 25.24 -1.48 3.58
N HIS A 148 25.53 -2.66 4.13
CA HIS A 148 26.76 -2.88 4.91
C HIS A 148 27.75 -3.86 4.27
N CYS A 149 27.37 -4.57 3.22
CA CYS A 149 28.22 -5.54 2.53
C CYS A 149 28.39 -5.12 1.06
N GLU A 150 27.50 -5.56 0.17
CA GLU A 150 27.57 -5.21 -1.25
C GLU A 150 26.23 -5.49 -1.93
N PHE A 151 26.16 -5.24 -3.24
CA PHE A 151 25.05 -5.67 -4.06
C PHE A 151 25.08 -7.19 -4.33
N PRO A 152 23.90 -7.84 -4.40
CA PRO A 152 23.77 -9.30 -4.42
C PRO A 152 24.15 -9.96 -5.74
N TYR A 153 23.97 -9.26 -6.87
CA TYR A 153 24.30 -9.79 -8.19
C TYR A 153 25.68 -9.31 -8.61
N SER A 154 26.59 -10.24 -8.88
CA SER A 154 27.98 -9.95 -9.24
C SER A 154 28.46 -10.69 -10.49
N ILE A 155 27.74 -11.71 -10.95
CA ILE A 155 28.16 -12.56 -12.07
C ILE A 155 27.16 -12.46 -13.21
N TYR A 156 27.67 -12.21 -14.42
CA TYR A 156 26.93 -12.31 -15.67
C TYR A 156 27.47 -13.50 -16.47
N GLN A 157 26.58 -14.39 -16.89
CA GLN A 157 26.94 -15.59 -17.63
C GLN A 157 26.10 -15.70 -18.91
N GLU A 158 26.77 -16.00 -20.02
CA GLU A 158 26.12 -16.36 -21.28
C GLU A 158 26.50 -17.78 -21.68
N SER A 159 25.52 -18.53 -22.17
CA SER A 159 25.77 -19.81 -22.82
C SER A 159 24.76 -20.05 -23.94
N VAL A 160 25.14 -20.90 -24.89
CA VAL A 160 24.26 -21.29 -25.99
C VAL A 160 23.08 -22.12 -25.45
N GLU A 161 23.31 -23.00 -24.48
CA GLU A 161 22.29 -23.88 -23.90
C GLU A 161 21.38 -23.17 -22.89
N ASN A 162 21.94 -22.37 -21.97
CA ASN A 162 21.19 -21.81 -20.84
C ASN A 162 20.86 -20.32 -20.99
N GLY A 163 21.19 -19.72 -22.15
CA GLY A 163 20.95 -18.31 -22.43
C GLY A 163 21.78 -17.36 -21.56
N CYS A 164 21.19 -16.20 -21.24
CA CYS A 164 21.77 -15.16 -20.41
C CYS A 164 21.29 -15.29 -18.97
N LYS A 165 22.21 -15.24 -18.00
CA LYS A 165 21.94 -15.28 -16.56
C LYS A 165 22.69 -14.19 -15.82
N ILE A 166 22.04 -13.65 -14.79
CA ILE A 166 22.64 -12.78 -13.79
C ILE A 166 22.53 -13.52 -12.46
N ILE A 167 23.64 -13.79 -11.80
CA ILE A 167 23.72 -14.78 -10.73
C ILE A 167 24.06 -14.08 -9.40
N CYS A 168 23.28 -14.44 -8.37
CA CYS A 168 23.58 -14.22 -6.97
C CYS A 168 24.03 -15.55 -6.37
N THR A 169 25.17 -15.58 -5.69
CA THR A 169 25.69 -16.82 -5.10
C THR A 169 25.49 -16.85 -3.60
N LYS A 170 25.29 -18.07 -3.07
CA LYS A 170 25.23 -18.31 -1.63
C LYS A 170 26.49 -17.82 -0.91
N GLU A 171 27.66 -18.12 -1.47
CA GLU A 171 28.95 -17.67 -0.95
C GLU A 171 28.99 -16.15 -0.80
N HIS A 172 28.56 -15.41 -1.83
CA HIS A 172 28.55 -13.95 -1.82
C HIS A 172 27.59 -13.38 -0.77
N LEU A 173 26.39 -13.97 -0.62
CA LEU A 173 25.49 -13.56 0.47
C LEU A 173 26.11 -13.82 1.84
N LEU A 174 26.72 -14.99 2.05
CA LEU A 174 27.29 -15.40 3.33
C LEU A 174 28.54 -14.63 3.76
N GLN A 175 29.08 -13.73 2.93
CA GLN A 175 30.10 -12.75 3.33
C GLN A 175 29.60 -11.76 4.38
N PHE A 176 28.28 -11.55 4.47
CA PHE A 176 27.70 -10.70 5.51
C PHE A 176 27.44 -11.50 6.78
N ASP A 177 28.12 -11.14 7.86
CA ASP A 177 28.03 -11.90 9.11
C ASP A 177 26.71 -11.72 9.87
N ASN A 178 26.00 -10.61 9.65
CA ASN A 178 24.83 -10.22 10.45
C ASN A 178 23.48 -10.61 9.81
N TRP A 179 23.42 -11.79 9.18
CA TRP A 179 22.16 -12.38 8.70
C TRP A 179 21.23 -12.85 9.83
N LYS A 180 21.71 -12.92 11.08
CA LYS A 180 20.95 -13.46 12.22
C LYS A 180 20.40 -14.86 11.86
N HIS A 181 19.11 -15.07 12.11
CA HIS A 181 18.41 -16.31 11.80
C HIS A 181 18.37 -16.64 10.29
N SER A 182 18.47 -15.66 9.38
CA SER A 182 18.55 -15.92 7.93
C SER A 182 19.80 -16.69 7.50
N LYS A 183 20.85 -16.72 8.32
CA LYS A 183 22.11 -17.40 7.96
C LYS A 183 21.88 -18.88 7.73
N ALA A 184 21.11 -19.52 8.61
CA ALA A 184 20.78 -20.93 8.51
C ALA A 184 19.93 -21.24 7.26
N ASP A 185 19.00 -20.34 6.91
CA ASP A 185 18.20 -20.46 5.70
C ASP A 185 19.06 -20.40 4.44
N ILE A 186 19.93 -19.40 4.34
CA ILE A 186 20.83 -19.20 3.19
C ILE A 186 21.77 -20.38 3.00
N GLN A 187 22.27 -20.97 4.10
CA GLN A 187 23.12 -22.16 4.05
C GLN A 187 22.42 -23.39 3.44
N GLN A 188 21.10 -23.49 3.60
CA GLN A 188 20.28 -24.59 3.05
C GLN A 188 19.87 -24.34 1.59
N MET A 189 20.06 -23.13 1.06
CA MET A 189 19.77 -22.81 -0.34
C MET A 189 20.85 -23.39 -1.28
N GLY A 190 20.49 -23.51 -2.56
CA GLY A 190 21.43 -23.88 -3.63
C GLY A 190 22.56 -22.87 -3.80
N GLU A 191 23.61 -23.23 -4.55
CA GLU A 191 24.75 -22.33 -4.78
C GLU A 191 24.35 -21.05 -5.52
N GLN A 192 23.42 -21.14 -6.47
CA GLN A 192 22.81 -19.99 -7.14
C GLN A 192 21.47 -19.69 -6.50
N ILE A 193 21.32 -18.50 -5.95
CA ILE A 193 20.13 -18.08 -5.21
C ILE A 193 19.15 -17.40 -6.16
N ASP A 194 17.96 -17.98 -6.29
CA ASP A 194 16.85 -17.39 -7.04
C ASP A 194 16.09 -16.39 -6.16
N LEU A 195 16.62 -15.17 -6.04
CA LEU A 195 15.97 -14.10 -5.27
C LEU A 195 14.55 -13.76 -5.78
N PRO A 196 14.26 -13.72 -7.10
CA PRO A 196 12.90 -13.57 -7.60
C PRO A 196 11.89 -14.58 -7.05
N ALA A 197 12.30 -15.83 -6.78
CA ALA A 197 11.41 -16.84 -6.23
C ALA A 197 10.92 -16.51 -4.80
N LEU A 198 11.64 -15.67 -4.06
CA LEU A 198 11.28 -15.25 -2.70
C LEU A 198 10.27 -14.08 -2.66
N VAL A 199 9.90 -13.52 -3.83
CA VAL A 199 9.07 -12.31 -3.91
C VAL A 199 7.61 -12.59 -3.60
N ASP A 200 7.06 -13.72 -4.06
CA ASP A 200 5.62 -14.00 -3.96
C ASP A 200 5.19 -14.24 -2.52
N ASN A 201 5.95 -15.04 -1.78
CA ASN A 201 5.70 -15.30 -0.36
C ASN A 201 5.87 -14.01 0.47
N MET A 202 6.85 -13.16 0.15
CA MET A 202 6.98 -11.86 0.79
C MET A 202 5.81 -10.92 0.44
N SER A 203 5.33 -10.92 -0.80
CA SER A 203 4.17 -10.14 -1.22
C SER A 203 2.91 -10.57 -0.49
N ALA A 204 2.72 -11.88 -0.28
CA ALA A 204 1.64 -12.40 0.55
C ALA A 204 1.70 -11.85 1.99
N MET A 205 2.89 -11.74 2.58
CA MET A 205 3.07 -11.13 3.90
C MET A 205 2.74 -9.63 3.90
N ILE A 206 3.09 -8.88 2.84
CA ILE A 206 2.70 -7.47 2.69
C ILE A 206 1.17 -7.34 2.64
N TYR A 207 0.45 -8.21 1.92
CA TYR A 207 -1.01 -8.20 1.92
C TYR A 207 -1.60 -8.56 3.28
N ALA A 208 -0.97 -9.47 4.03
CA ALA A 208 -1.42 -9.79 5.37
C ALA A 208 -1.26 -8.59 6.32
N PHE A 209 -0.11 -7.91 6.31
CA PHE A 209 0.08 -6.66 7.05
C PHE A 209 -0.95 -5.59 6.63
N TYR A 210 -1.19 -5.46 5.33
CA TYR A 210 -2.16 -4.50 4.81
C TYR A 210 -3.56 -4.74 5.37
N ILE A 211 -4.03 -5.98 5.39
CA ILE A 211 -5.35 -6.34 5.94
C ILE A 211 -5.39 -6.14 7.46
N ASP A 212 -4.33 -6.55 8.15
CA ASP A 212 -4.19 -6.37 9.60
C ASP A 212 -4.19 -4.88 10.00
N PHE A 213 -3.50 -4.03 9.24
CA PHE A 213 -3.44 -2.60 9.47
C PHE A 213 -4.82 -1.95 9.57
N PHE A 214 -5.75 -2.29 8.66
CA PHE A 214 -7.10 -1.75 8.73
C PHE A 214 -7.90 -2.31 9.90
N SER A 215 -7.60 -3.51 10.39
CA SER A 215 -8.29 -4.11 11.54
C SER A 215 -8.19 -3.24 12.79
N HIS A 216 -7.05 -2.56 12.99
CA HIS A 216 -6.84 -1.61 14.09
C HIS A 216 -7.74 -0.37 14.01
N PHE A 217 -8.27 -0.06 12.83
CA PHE A 217 -9.18 1.06 12.58
C PHE A 217 -10.61 0.61 12.30
N ALA A 218 -10.96 -0.65 12.63
CA ALA A 218 -12.25 -1.24 12.28
C ALA A 218 -13.45 -0.43 12.80
N LYS A 219 -13.34 0.08 14.03
CA LYS A 219 -14.37 0.94 14.63
C LYS A 219 -14.51 2.26 13.86
N ASP A 220 -13.41 2.97 13.64
CA ASP A 220 -13.41 4.25 12.91
C ASP A 220 -14.01 4.11 11.50
N ILE A 221 -13.72 3.01 10.82
CA ILE A 221 -14.24 2.71 9.48
C ILE A 221 -15.75 2.42 9.53
N THR A 222 -16.19 1.62 10.50
CA THR A 222 -17.61 1.25 10.67
C THR A 222 -18.46 2.45 11.09
N ASP A 223 -17.96 3.23 12.05
CA ASP A 223 -18.60 4.48 12.49
C ASP A 223 -18.63 5.50 11.35
N GLY A 224 -17.56 5.56 10.54
CA GLY A 224 -17.49 6.42 9.36
C GLY A 224 -18.53 6.07 8.30
N ILE A 225 -18.67 4.78 7.94
CA ILE A 225 -19.70 4.30 7.00
C ILE A 225 -21.11 4.58 7.53
N THR A 226 -21.34 4.33 8.82
CA THR A 226 -22.65 4.54 9.46
C THR A 226 -23.02 6.03 9.42
N THR A 227 -22.11 6.90 9.87
CA THR A 227 -22.30 8.36 9.88
C THR A 227 -22.57 8.90 8.48
N TYR A 228 -21.79 8.46 7.48
CA TYR A 228 -21.99 8.85 6.09
C TYR A 228 -23.35 8.38 5.55
N GLY A 229 -23.75 7.14 5.87
CA GLY A 229 -25.05 6.59 5.47
C GLY A 229 -26.23 7.32 6.10
N GLU A 230 -26.14 7.66 7.39
CA GLU A 230 -27.13 8.47 8.10
C GLU A 230 -27.26 9.88 7.51
N PHE A 231 -26.13 10.53 7.24
CA PHE A 231 -26.11 11.83 6.56
C PHE A 231 -26.80 11.78 5.19
N CYS A 232 -26.48 10.75 4.39
CA CYS A 232 -27.11 10.56 3.09
C CYS A 232 -28.62 10.35 3.19
N ARG A 233 -29.08 9.53 4.15
CA ARG A 233 -30.50 9.28 4.40
C ARG A 233 -31.23 10.54 4.86
N LYS A 234 -30.63 11.33 5.75
CA LYS A 234 -31.21 12.56 6.28
C LYS A 234 -31.54 13.57 5.17
N TYR A 235 -30.63 13.71 4.20
CA TYR A 235 -30.74 14.72 3.14
C TYR A 235 -31.23 14.18 1.79
N GLY A 236 -31.58 12.89 1.71
CA GLY A 236 -32.07 12.28 0.47
C GLY A 236 -31.06 12.32 -0.68
N VAL A 237 -29.77 12.16 -0.37
CA VAL A 237 -28.65 12.21 -1.32
C VAL A 237 -27.95 10.86 -1.43
N ARG A 238 -27.37 10.55 -2.58
CA ARG A 238 -26.56 9.34 -2.82
C ARG A 238 -25.06 9.65 -2.81
N VAL A 239 -24.66 10.74 -3.46
CA VAL A 239 -23.24 11.17 -3.54
C VAL A 239 -23.17 12.67 -3.19
N PRO A 240 -23.19 13.02 -1.89
CA PRO A 240 -23.21 14.41 -1.47
C PRO A 240 -21.90 15.13 -1.78
N VAL A 241 -22.03 16.41 -2.13
CA VAL A 241 -20.96 17.40 -2.20
C VAL A 241 -21.31 18.53 -1.25
N ILE A 242 -20.31 19.05 -0.52
CA ILE A 242 -20.51 20.14 0.43
C ILE A 242 -20.08 21.46 -0.21
N PHE A 243 -20.95 22.45 -0.16
CA PHE A 243 -20.70 23.79 -0.65
C PHE A 243 -20.60 24.79 0.49
N LYS A 244 -19.67 25.72 0.38
CA LYS A 244 -19.55 26.89 1.27
C LYS A 244 -19.78 28.17 0.46
N MET A 245 -20.90 28.84 0.69
CA MET A 245 -21.35 30.00 -0.11
C MET A 245 -22.12 31.03 0.73
N GLU A 246 -22.11 32.29 0.32
CA GLU A 246 -22.87 33.37 0.99
C GLU A 246 -24.37 33.32 0.66
N ASN A 247 -24.74 32.88 -0.55
CA ASN A 247 -26.11 32.73 -1.01
C ASN A 247 -26.29 31.44 -1.83
N ARG A 248 -27.42 30.75 -1.63
CA ARG A 248 -27.84 29.51 -2.31
C ARG A 248 -27.82 29.63 -3.85
N GLU A 249 -28.00 30.82 -4.41
CA GLU A 249 -28.07 31.03 -5.86
C GLU A 249 -26.69 31.22 -6.53
N GLN A 250 -25.62 31.43 -5.77
CA GLN A 250 -24.26 31.66 -6.29
C GLN A 250 -23.39 30.41 -6.19
N VAL A 251 -23.64 29.44 -7.07
CA VAL A 251 -22.79 28.24 -7.22
C VAL A 251 -21.46 28.59 -7.92
N ALA A 252 -21.48 29.54 -8.87
CA ALA A 252 -20.28 29.96 -9.60
C ALA A 252 -19.29 30.70 -8.68
N GLY A 253 -18.05 30.21 -8.59
CA GLY A 253 -17.00 30.77 -7.71
C GLY A 253 -17.08 30.31 -6.25
N SER A 254 -18.01 29.41 -5.91
CA SER A 254 -18.11 28.84 -4.56
C SER A 254 -17.03 27.77 -4.29
N HIS A 255 -16.70 27.59 -3.01
CA HIS A 255 -15.78 26.54 -2.58
C HIS A 255 -16.57 25.25 -2.37
N PHE A 256 -16.17 24.18 -3.06
CA PHE A 256 -16.74 22.85 -2.87
C PHE A 256 -15.73 21.92 -2.20
N GLN A 257 -16.25 21.05 -1.33
CA GLN A 257 -15.48 19.97 -0.70
C GLN A 257 -16.04 18.63 -1.20
N PRO A 258 -15.31 17.91 -2.08
CA PRO A 258 -15.65 16.54 -2.41
C PRO A 258 -15.40 15.64 -1.20
N LEU A 259 -16.27 14.64 -1.01
CA LEU A 259 -16.13 13.66 0.07
C LEU A 259 -15.38 12.42 -0.45
N PRO A 260 -14.39 11.87 0.28
CA PRO A 260 -13.61 10.71 -0.13
C PRO A 260 -14.38 9.39 0.10
N VAL A 261 -15.54 9.28 -0.54
CA VAL A 261 -16.49 8.16 -0.38
C VAL A 261 -15.89 6.85 -0.90
N LYS A 262 -15.09 6.92 -1.96
CA LYS A 262 -14.46 5.73 -2.56
C LYS A 262 -13.48 5.09 -1.58
N GLU A 263 -12.66 5.90 -0.93
CA GLU A 263 -11.65 5.48 0.03
C GLU A 263 -12.29 4.92 1.30
N LEU A 264 -13.37 5.55 1.79
CA LEU A 264 -14.11 5.03 2.93
C LEU A 264 -14.73 3.65 2.62
N ARG A 265 -15.36 3.50 1.45
CA ARG A 265 -15.93 2.22 1.00
C ARG A 265 -14.86 1.15 0.79
N ALA A 266 -13.74 1.50 0.16
CA ALA A 266 -12.64 0.57 -0.05
C ALA A 266 -12.03 0.09 1.28
N SER A 267 -11.87 0.99 2.26
CA SER A 267 -11.42 0.63 3.61
C SER A 267 -12.39 -0.35 4.27
N PHE A 268 -13.70 -0.12 4.11
CA PHE A 268 -14.74 -1.00 4.62
C PHE A 268 -14.73 -2.38 3.92
N ASP A 269 -14.56 -2.42 2.60
CA ASP A 269 -14.48 -3.66 1.82
C ASP A 269 -13.27 -4.52 2.25
N ILE A 270 -12.14 -3.90 2.59
CA ILE A 270 -10.97 -4.61 3.15
C ILE A 270 -11.32 -5.30 4.47
N LEU A 271 -12.00 -4.60 5.39
CA LEU A 271 -12.45 -5.20 6.65
C LEU A 271 -13.44 -6.33 6.42
N ARG A 272 -14.40 -6.15 5.52
CA ARG A 272 -15.43 -7.17 5.24
C ARG A 272 -14.80 -8.45 4.69
N ASN A 273 -13.72 -8.33 3.94
CA ASN A 273 -13.00 -9.47 3.38
C ASN A 273 -11.96 -10.06 4.36
N ASN A 274 -11.78 -9.47 5.54
CA ASN A 274 -10.91 -10.01 6.58
C ASN A 274 -11.60 -11.19 7.29
N PRO A 275 -11.07 -12.43 7.21
CA PRO A 275 -11.71 -13.61 7.78
C PRO A 275 -11.83 -13.58 9.31
N HIS A 276 -11.08 -12.71 9.98
CA HIS A 276 -11.06 -12.59 11.43
C HIS A 276 -11.98 -11.47 11.96
N ILE A 277 -12.60 -10.67 11.08
CA ILE A 277 -13.50 -9.58 11.46
C ILE A 277 -14.94 -9.96 11.13
N LYS A 278 -15.81 -9.86 12.13
CA LYS A 278 -17.26 -9.92 11.92
C LYS A 278 -17.83 -8.52 12.01
N ILE A 279 -18.43 -8.07 10.92
CA ILE A 279 -19.06 -6.75 10.83
C ILE A 279 -20.57 -6.94 10.93
N ASP A 280 -21.16 -6.46 12.02
CA ASP A 280 -22.62 -6.35 12.18
C ASP A 280 -23.02 -4.88 11.99
N ILE A 281 -23.37 -4.50 10.75
CA ILE A 281 -23.99 -3.20 10.46
C ILE A 281 -25.50 -3.41 10.34
N LYS A 282 -26.27 -2.59 11.08
CA LYS A 282 -27.73 -2.52 10.99
C LYS A 282 -28.20 -1.50 9.96
#